data_AF-A0A150U2J2-F1
#
_entry.id   AF-A0A150U2J2-F1
#
_cell.length_a   1.000
_cell.length_b   1.000
_cell.length_c   1.000
_cell.angle_alpha   90.00
_cell.angle_beta   90.00
_cell.angle_gamma   90.00
#
_symmetry.space_group_name_H-M   'P 1'
#
loop_
_entity.id
_entity.type
_entity.pdbx_description
1 polymer ?
#
loop_
_entity_poly.entity_id
_entity_poly.type
_entity_poly.pdbx_seq_one_letter_code
_entity_poly.pdbx_strand_id
1 'polypeptide(L)'
;MSTCDMPPPQGDNFAAAARRHLVDSAVLFERQRWDGAVYLSGYVAECSLKLLVERWLLVVGSEFSHRLGKLEAAASGARGFELLVALSPAMRPLRLWRTIAGTVLDQDHPDRRYFTDGWTAHEAESALELASEVYQRTVAEDVLDGRISF
;
A
#
# COMPACT_ATOMS: atom_id res chain seq x y z
N MET A 1 25.42 -29.99 11.94
CA MET A 1 25.30 -28.53 12.03
C MET A 1 23.86 -28.19 11.72
N SER A 2 23.05 -27.96 12.76
CA SER A 2 21.62 -27.66 12.64
C SER A 2 21.50 -26.19 12.25
N THR A 3 20.90 -25.89 11.10
CA THR A 3 20.53 -24.53 10.74
C THR A 3 19.46 -24.09 11.73
N CYS A 4 19.79 -23.06 12.51
CA CYS A 4 18.82 -22.36 13.33
C CYS A 4 17.79 -21.77 12.38
N ASP A 5 16.58 -22.34 12.35
CA ASP A 5 15.42 -21.72 11.73
C ASP A 5 15.17 -20.41 12.47
N MET A 6 15.73 -19.32 11.93
CA MET A 6 15.27 -18.00 12.27
C MET A 6 13.82 -17.93 11.82
N PRO A 7 12.85 -17.70 12.72
CA PRO A 7 11.47 -17.47 12.29
C PRO A 7 11.50 -16.32 11.28
N PRO A 8 10.71 -16.40 10.18
CA PRO A 8 10.62 -15.28 9.26
C PRO A 8 10.32 -14.02 10.06
N PRO A 9 10.93 -12.86 9.71
CA PRO A 9 10.68 -11.62 10.42
C PRO A 9 9.16 -11.46 10.55
N GLN A 10 8.69 -11.35 11.79
CA GLN A 10 7.28 -11.08 12.10
C GLN A 10 7.01 -9.61 11.74
N GLY A 11 7.10 -9.30 10.45
CA GLY A 11 6.47 -8.13 9.88
C GLY A 11 4.97 -8.34 9.97
N ASP A 12 4.23 -7.28 10.29
CA ASP A 12 2.79 -7.28 10.13
C ASP A 12 2.44 -7.89 8.77
N ASN A 13 1.48 -8.81 8.71
CA ASN A 13 1.04 -9.36 7.43
C ASN A 13 0.35 -8.23 6.65
N PHE A 14 1.15 -7.42 5.95
CA PHE A 14 0.71 -6.22 5.26
C PHE A 14 -0.28 -6.54 4.16
N ALA A 15 -0.15 -7.71 3.52
CA ALA A 15 -1.15 -8.21 2.57
C ALA A 15 -2.51 -8.41 3.24
N ALA A 16 -2.54 -9.09 4.39
CA ALA A 16 -3.78 -9.31 5.13
C ALA A 16 -4.35 -8.00 5.72
N ALA A 17 -3.50 -7.09 6.18
CA ALA A 17 -3.91 -5.78 6.68
C ALA A 17 -4.51 -4.93 5.55
N ALA A 18 -3.84 -4.82 4.41
CA ALA A 18 -4.33 -4.10 3.23
C ALA A 18 -5.68 -4.65 2.77
N ARG A 19 -5.85 -5.99 2.76
CA ARG A 19 -7.13 -6.61 2.42
C ARG A 19 -8.25 -6.21 3.39
N ARG A 20 -8.00 -6.27 4.70
CA ARG A 20 -9.00 -5.87 5.72
C ARG A 20 -9.37 -4.40 5.57
N HIS A 21 -8.37 -3.52 5.45
CA HIS A 21 -8.59 -2.09 5.28
C HIS A 21 -9.37 -1.76 4.00
N LEU A 22 -9.15 -2.51 2.91
CA LEU A 22 -9.88 -2.29 1.66
C LEU A 22 -11.36 -2.64 1.81
N VAL A 23 -11.66 -3.78 2.43
CA VAL A 23 -13.04 -4.21 2.72
C VAL A 23 -13.73 -3.19 3.64
N ASP A 24 -13.08 -2.80 4.73
CA ASP A 24 -13.66 -1.86 5.68
C ASP A 24 -13.83 -0.45 5.07
N SER A 25 -12.90 -0.01 4.22
CA SER A 25 -12.99 1.26 3.50
C SER A 25 -14.21 1.28 2.56
N ALA A 26 -14.41 0.22 1.77
CA ALA A 26 -15.58 0.10 0.89
C ALA A 26 -16.90 0.14 1.68
N VAL A 27 -16.98 -0.56 2.82
CA VAL A 27 -18.17 -0.53 3.69
C VAL A 27 -18.43 0.87 4.26
N LEU A 28 -17.38 1.61 4.63
CA LEU A 28 -17.52 2.99 5.12
C LEU A 28 -17.97 3.93 4.01
N PHE A 29 -17.46 3.75 2.80
CA PHE A 29 -17.89 4.50 1.62
C PHE A 29 -19.38 4.28 1.32
N GLU A 30 -19.84 3.02 1.26
CA GLU A 30 -21.26 2.68 1.06
C GLU A 30 -22.18 3.30 2.13
N ARG A 31 -21.67 3.48 3.35
CA ARG A 31 -22.38 4.10 4.48
C ARG A 31 -22.22 5.62 4.55
N GLN A 32 -21.66 6.25 3.51
CA GLN A 32 -21.43 7.69 3.46
C GLN A 32 -20.55 8.23 4.57
N ARG A 33 -19.66 7.39 5.12
CA ARG A 33 -18.67 7.76 6.13
C ARG A 33 -17.33 8.08 5.47
N TRP A 34 -17.32 9.17 4.71
CA TRP A 34 -16.23 9.58 3.82
C TRP A 34 -14.87 9.65 4.50
N ASP A 35 -14.79 10.26 5.69
CA ASP A 35 -13.52 10.39 6.41
C ASP A 35 -12.95 9.05 6.83
N GLY A 36 -13.82 8.14 7.26
CA GLY A 36 -13.43 6.78 7.60
C GLY A 36 -12.98 5.99 6.37
N ALA A 37 -13.66 6.16 5.24
CA ALA A 37 -13.29 5.53 3.98
C ALA A 37 -11.90 6.02 3.51
N VAL A 38 -11.69 7.34 3.42
CA VAL A 38 -10.38 7.91 3.03
C VAL A 38 -9.28 7.47 3.98
N TYR A 39 -9.54 7.49 5.29
CA TYR A 39 -8.57 7.07 6.30
C TYR A 39 -8.11 5.62 6.10
N LEU A 40 -9.05 4.69 5.89
CA LEU A 40 -8.71 3.29 5.64
C LEU A 40 -8.10 3.05 4.26
N SER A 41 -8.52 3.79 3.23
CA SER A 41 -7.89 3.77 1.91
C SER A 41 -6.42 4.18 1.96
N GLY A 42 -6.05 5.14 2.83
CA GLY A 42 -4.65 5.49 3.09
C GLY A 42 -3.84 4.29 3.63
N TYR A 43 -4.39 3.55 4.59
CA TYR A 43 -3.74 2.34 5.11
C TYR A 43 -3.65 1.20 4.08
N VAL A 44 -4.63 1.07 3.18
CA VAL A 44 -4.54 0.13 2.06
C VAL A 44 -3.30 0.43 1.22
N ALA A 45 -3.12 1.68 0.82
CA ALA A 45 -1.96 2.11 0.04
C ALA A 45 -0.65 1.93 0.82
N GLU A 46 -0.61 2.33 2.10
CA GLU A 46 0.56 2.16 2.97
C GLU A 46 0.99 0.69 3.09
N CYS A 47 0.07 -0.20 3.47
CA CYS A 47 0.37 -1.62 3.64
C CYS A 47 0.78 -2.27 2.31
N SER A 48 0.11 -1.92 1.22
CA SER A 48 0.45 -2.39 -0.14
C SER A 48 1.88 -2.00 -0.54
N LEU A 49 2.29 -0.76 -0.25
CA LEU A 49 3.65 -0.29 -0.51
C LEU A 49 4.69 -0.90 0.43
N LYS A 50 4.37 -1.09 1.71
CA LYS A 50 5.26 -1.76 2.67
C LYS A 50 5.58 -3.18 2.23
N LEU A 51 4.56 -3.94 1.80
CA LEU A 51 4.73 -5.28 1.24
C LEU A 51 5.68 -5.27 0.03
N LEU A 52 5.47 -4.31 -0.87
CA LEU A 52 6.26 -4.14 -2.09
C LEU A 52 7.73 -3.86 -1.77
N VAL A 53 7.99 -2.95 -0.83
CA VAL A 53 9.33 -2.57 -0.39
C VAL A 53 10.03 -3.72 0.34
N GLU A 54 9.33 -4.44 1.22
CA GLU A 54 9.89 -5.63 1.91
C GLU A 54 10.31 -6.72 0.95
N ARG A 55 9.46 -7.00 -0.03
CA ARG A 55 9.64 -8.12 -0.93
C ARG A 55 10.75 -7.91 -1.95
N TRP A 56 10.93 -6.68 -2.41
CA TRP A 56 11.75 -6.42 -3.59
C TRP A 56 12.97 -5.53 -3.33
N LEU A 57 12.95 -4.75 -2.27
CA LEU A 57 14.07 -3.90 -1.88
C LEU A 57 14.84 -4.45 -0.67
N LEU A 58 14.39 -5.59 -0.10
CA LEU A 58 15.02 -6.27 1.05
C LEU A 58 15.24 -5.36 2.27
N VAL A 59 14.38 -4.35 2.42
CA VAL A 59 14.34 -3.42 3.55
C VAL A 59 13.06 -3.65 4.35
N VAL A 60 13.11 -3.45 5.66
CA VAL A 60 11.95 -3.71 6.53
C VAL A 60 10.91 -2.61 6.33
N GLY A 61 9.69 -2.96 5.92
CA GLY A 61 8.64 -2.00 5.56
C GLY A 61 8.17 -1.15 6.74
N SER A 62 8.28 -1.69 7.96
CA SER A 62 7.98 -0.96 9.19
C SER A 62 8.92 0.22 9.47
N GLU A 63 10.14 0.25 8.89
CA GLU A 63 11.09 1.36 9.04
C GLU A 63 10.58 2.66 8.41
N PHE A 64 9.63 2.57 7.49
CA PHE A 64 9.04 3.74 6.83
C PHE A 64 7.88 4.37 7.61
N SER A 65 7.44 3.76 8.73
CA SER A 65 6.32 4.25 9.55
C SER A 65 5.07 4.56 8.70
N HIS A 66 4.34 5.65 8.95
CA HIS A 66 3.13 6.06 8.19
C HIS A 66 3.40 7.08 7.08
N ARG A 67 4.61 7.09 6.50
CA ARG A 67 5.03 8.14 5.57
C ARG A 67 4.87 7.69 4.11
N LEU A 68 3.67 7.87 3.57
CA LEU A 68 3.30 7.42 2.23
C LEU A 68 4.25 7.95 1.13
N GLY A 69 4.52 9.26 1.08
CA GLY A 69 5.44 9.83 0.09
C GLY A 69 6.87 9.27 0.16
N LYS A 70 7.36 8.85 1.33
CA LYS A 70 8.68 8.18 1.46
C LYS A 70 8.63 6.74 0.96
N LEU A 71 7.56 6.02 1.25
CA LEU A 71 7.33 4.66 0.75
C LEU A 71 7.24 4.66 -0.77
N GLU A 72 6.48 5.59 -1.34
CA GLU A 72 6.34 5.76 -2.78
C GLU A 72 7.68 6.10 -3.46
N ALA A 73 8.45 7.02 -2.88
CA ALA A 73 9.77 7.37 -3.42
C ALA A 73 10.74 6.18 -3.36
N ALA A 74 10.70 5.38 -2.29
CA ALA A 74 11.49 4.15 -2.20
C ALA A 74 11.03 3.12 -3.24
N ALA A 75 9.73 2.94 -3.41
CA ALA A 75 9.15 2.04 -4.40
C ALA A 75 9.47 2.48 -5.84
N SER A 76 9.55 3.78 -6.14
CA SER A 76 9.64 4.29 -7.52
C SER A 76 11.04 4.79 -7.92
N GLY A 77 11.96 4.98 -6.97
CA GLY A 77 13.03 5.98 -7.10
C GLY A 77 14.44 5.51 -7.47
N ALA A 78 14.76 4.23 -7.59
CA ALA A 78 16.15 3.86 -7.91
C ALA A 78 16.40 3.94 -9.44
N ARG A 79 17.46 4.64 -9.86
CA ARG A 79 17.90 4.68 -11.28
C ARG A 79 18.23 3.29 -11.86
N GLY A 80 18.44 2.29 -11.00
CA GLY A 80 18.55 0.87 -11.35
C GLY A 80 17.22 0.10 -11.36
N PHE A 81 16.15 0.67 -10.83
CA PHE A 81 14.82 0.05 -10.73
C PHE A 81 14.08 0.02 -12.06
N GLU A 82 14.08 1.12 -12.83
CA GLU A 82 13.58 1.12 -14.22
C GLU A 82 14.25 0.02 -15.05
N LEU A 83 15.57 -0.15 -14.87
CA LEU A 83 16.34 -1.19 -15.53
C LEU A 83 16.01 -2.59 -14.98
N LEU A 84 15.86 -2.76 -13.67
CA LEU A 84 15.43 -4.02 -13.05
C LEU A 84 14.00 -4.42 -13.48
N VAL A 85 13.09 -3.46 -13.63
CA VAL A 85 11.73 -3.66 -14.15
C VAL A 85 11.75 -4.03 -15.64
N ALA A 86 12.63 -3.40 -16.42
CA ALA A 86 12.81 -3.74 -17.83
C ALA A 86 13.44 -5.14 -18.01
N LEU A 87 14.34 -5.55 -17.11
CA LEU A 87 15.07 -6.81 -17.17
C LEU A 87 14.34 -7.99 -16.49
N SER A 88 13.40 -7.71 -15.58
CA SER A 88 12.62 -8.71 -14.87
C SER A 88 11.12 -8.38 -14.95
N PRO A 89 10.34 -9.07 -15.80
CA PRO A 89 8.90 -8.89 -15.88
C PRO A 89 8.18 -9.06 -14.53
N ALA A 90 8.76 -9.84 -13.62
CA ALA A 90 8.24 -10.03 -12.27
C ALA A 90 8.30 -8.78 -11.38
N MET A 91 9.05 -7.74 -11.78
CA MET A 91 9.18 -6.47 -11.08
C MET A 91 8.20 -5.41 -11.61
N ARG A 92 7.39 -5.70 -12.64
CA ARG A 92 6.36 -4.78 -13.16
C ARG A 92 5.39 -4.23 -12.10
N PRO A 93 4.96 -5.02 -11.08
CA PRO A 93 4.13 -4.52 -9.98
C PRO A 93 4.73 -3.33 -9.23
N LEU A 94 6.05 -3.16 -9.31
CA LEU A 94 6.76 -2.13 -8.56
C LEU A 94 6.66 -0.75 -9.19
N ARG A 95 6.36 -0.69 -10.50
CA ARG A 95 6.06 0.60 -11.14
C ARG A 95 4.70 1.08 -10.66
N LEU A 96 4.71 1.99 -9.70
CA LEU A 96 3.56 2.86 -9.46
C LEU A 96 3.29 3.64 -10.74
N TRP A 97 2.20 3.28 -11.40
CA TRP A 97 1.75 3.89 -12.66
C TRP A 97 1.18 5.30 -12.43
N ARG A 98 0.85 5.63 -11.18
CA ARG A 98 0.48 6.97 -10.72
C ARG A 98 1.11 7.26 -9.37
N THR A 99 1.43 8.54 -9.20
CA THR A 99 1.95 9.06 -7.95
C THR A 99 0.81 9.21 -6.92
N ILE A 100 0.99 8.70 -5.71
CA ILE A 100 0.07 8.92 -4.58
C ILE A 100 0.33 10.29 -3.95
N ALA A 101 1.58 10.76 -3.95
CA ALA A 101 1.92 12.10 -3.53
C ALA A 101 1.07 13.16 -4.27
N GLY A 102 0.49 14.07 -3.50
CA GLY A 102 -0.42 15.10 -4.00
C GLY A 102 -1.86 14.63 -4.27
N THR A 103 -2.20 13.37 -3.99
CA THR A 103 -3.58 12.88 -4.03
C THR A 103 -4.24 12.96 -2.64
N VAL A 104 -5.55 12.70 -2.58
CA VAL A 104 -6.34 12.63 -1.32
C VAL A 104 -5.74 11.63 -0.32
N LEU A 105 -5.06 10.58 -0.78
CA LEU A 105 -4.45 9.56 0.09
C LEU A 105 -3.18 10.05 0.82
N ASP A 106 -2.48 11.03 0.26
CA ASP A 106 -1.24 11.59 0.84
C ASP A 106 -1.50 12.85 1.69
N GLN A 107 -2.69 13.46 1.57
CA GLN A 107 -3.06 14.66 2.29
C GLN A 107 -3.25 14.39 3.79
N ASP A 108 -2.22 14.73 4.55
CA ASP A 108 -2.15 14.64 6.02
C ASP A 108 -2.40 13.24 6.59
N HIS A 109 -2.19 12.17 5.81
CA HIS A 109 -2.32 10.80 6.34
C HIS A 109 -1.17 10.49 7.34
N PRO A 110 -1.44 9.89 8.52
CA PRO A 110 -2.73 9.44 9.05
C PRO A 110 -3.47 10.49 9.91
N ASP A 111 -2.85 11.65 10.15
CA ASP A 111 -3.33 12.70 11.05
C ASP A 111 -4.64 13.38 10.60
N ARG A 112 -5.03 13.23 9.32
CA ARG A 112 -6.28 13.73 8.73
C ARG A 112 -7.52 13.33 9.53
N ARG A 113 -7.46 12.21 10.26
CA ARG A 113 -8.52 11.74 11.17
C ARG A 113 -8.92 12.76 12.25
N TYR A 114 -8.03 13.69 12.62
CA TYR A 114 -8.25 14.67 13.69
C TYR A 114 -8.71 16.04 13.19
N PHE A 115 -8.90 16.20 11.88
CA PHE A 115 -9.33 17.45 11.27
C PHE A 115 -10.84 17.65 11.48
N THR A 116 -11.28 18.91 11.45
CA THR A 116 -12.68 19.29 11.70
C THR A 116 -13.50 19.44 10.42
N ASP A 117 -12.84 19.64 9.29
CA ASP A 117 -13.39 19.49 7.95
C ASP A 117 -13.35 18.02 7.51
N GLY A 118 -14.26 17.67 6.61
CA GLY A 118 -14.40 16.30 6.11
C GLY A 118 -14.26 16.22 4.60
N TRP A 119 -14.12 15.01 4.10
CA TRP A 119 -14.03 14.72 2.67
C TRP A 119 -15.41 14.72 2.01
N THR A 120 -15.44 15.14 0.75
CA THR A 120 -16.61 14.98 -0.12
C THR A 120 -16.74 13.52 -0.60
N ALA A 121 -17.92 13.16 -1.08
CA ALA A 121 -18.16 11.86 -1.69
C ALA A 121 -17.20 11.59 -2.87
N HIS A 122 -16.92 12.61 -3.70
CA HIS A 122 -16.03 12.49 -4.84
C HIS A 122 -14.56 12.26 -4.44
N GLU A 123 -14.09 12.93 -3.39
CA GLU A 123 -12.75 12.71 -2.86
C GLU A 123 -12.61 11.32 -2.22
N ALA A 124 -13.65 10.87 -1.49
CA ALA A 124 -13.67 9.53 -0.92
C ALA A 124 -13.72 8.43 -1.98
N GLU A 125 -14.47 8.63 -3.06
CA GLU A 125 -14.51 7.74 -4.22
C GLU A 125 -13.13 7.66 -4.88
N SER A 126 -12.54 8.83 -5.18
CA SER A 126 -11.20 8.92 -5.77
C SER A 126 -10.14 8.23 -4.92
N ALA A 127 -10.22 8.37 -3.60
CA ALA A 127 -9.32 7.71 -2.65
C ALA A 127 -9.50 6.19 -2.65
N LEU A 128 -10.73 5.69 -2.64
CA LEU A 128 -11.04 4.26 -2.67
C LEU A 128 -10.63 3.62 -3.99
N GLU A 129 -10.87 4.27 -5.13
CA GLU A 129 -10.44 3.79 -6.45
C GLU A 129 -8.91 3.66 -6.53
N LEU A 130 -8.19 4.71 -6.13
CA LEU A 130 -6.73 4.70 -6.16
C LEU A 130 -6.15 3.64 -5.22
N ALA A 131 -6.68 3.51 -4.01
CA ALA A 131 -6.27 2.48 -3.05
C ALA A 131 -6.57 1.07 -3.56
N SER A 132 -7.73 0.86 -4.20
CA SER A 132 -8.10 -0.42 -4.82
C SER A 132 -7.14 -0.80 -5.93
N GLU A 133 -6.75 0.15 -6.78
CA GLU A 133 -5.80 -0.10 -7.85
C GLU A 133 -4.40 -0.44 -7.32
N VAL A 134 -3.92 0.30 -6.32
CA VAL A 134 -2.65 -0.01 -5.65
C VAL A 134 -2.69 -1.41 -5.05
N TYR A 135 -3.77 -1.78 -4.38
CA TYR A 135 -3.94 -3.13 -3.80
C TYR A 135 -3.94 -4.22 -4.88
N GLN A 136 -4.68 -4.04 -5.97
CA GLN A 136 -4.80 -5.04 -7.03
C GLN A 136 -3.44 -5.35 -7.66
N ARG A 137 -2.67 -4.30 -7.98
CA ARG A 137 -1.36 -4.43 -8.64
C ARG A 137 -0.25 -4.94 -7.73
N THR A 138 -0.40 -4.83 -6.42
CA THR A 138 0.64 -5.24 -5.47
C THR A 138 0.28 -6.54 -4.75
N VAL A 139 -0.86 -6.57 -4.07
CA VAL A 139 -1.28 -7.70 -3.23
C VAL A 139 -2.02 -8.75 -4.05
N ALA A 140 -2.98 -8.36 -4.90
CA ALA A 140 -3.82 -9.34 -5.59
C ALA A 140 -3.06 -10.13 -6.66
N GLU A 141 -2.18 -9.47 -7.43
CA GLU A 141 -1.29 -10.13 -8.38
C GLU A 141 -0.39 -11.16 -7.67
N ASP A 142 0.20 -10.81 -6.52
CA ASP A 142 1.01 -11.73 -5.73
C ASP A 142 0.21 -12.91 -5.15
N VAL A 143 -1.07 -12.74 -4.85
CA VAL A 143 -1.93 -13.87 -4.43
C VAL A 143 -2.19 -14.80 -5.61
N LEU A 144 -2.51 -14.26 -6.80
CA LEU A 144 -2.79 -15.04 -8.00
C LEU A 144 -1.58 -15.81 -8.51
N ASP A 145 -0.38 -15.23 -8.37
CA ASP A 145 0.89 -15.87 -8.71
C ASP A 145 1.32 -16.96 -7.71
N GLY A 146 0.53 -17.24 -6.66
CA GLY A 146 0.87 -18.19 -5.60
C GLY A 146 2.02 -17.73 -4.70
N ARG A 147 2.35 -16.44 -4.79
CA ARG A 147 3.46 -15.77 -4.10
C ARG A 147 3.09 -15.35 -2.67
N ILE A 148 1.79 -15.29 -2.35
CA ILE A 148 1.21 -15.01 -1.03
C ILE A 148 0.04 -15.98 -0.82
N SER A 149 -0.02 -16.60 0.36
CA SER A 149 -1.16 -17.41 0.82
C SER A 149 -1.69 -16.85 2.14
N PHE A 150 -3.02 -16.84 2.30
CA PHE A 150 -3.71 -16.42 3.52
C PHE A 150 -4.08 -17.60 4.41
#